data_AF-A0A7S4F0U1-F1
#
_entry.id   AF-A0A7S4F0U1-F1
#
_cell.length_a   1.000
_cell.length_b   1.000
_cell.length_c   1.000
_cell.angle_alpha   90.00
_cell.angle_beta   90.00
_cell.angle_gamma   90.00
#
_symmetry.space_group_name_H-M   'P 1'
#
loop_
_entity.id
_entity.type
_entity.pdbx_description
1 polymer ?
#
loop_
_entity_poly.entity_id
_entity_poly.type
_entity_poly.pdbx_seq_one_letter_code
_entity_poly.pdbx_strand_id
1 'polypeptide(L)'
;MSGLSGVEKDAIAAYAAELEALTFNSKPIISSLTMIAEELLPYARSVVAVIEKKINKASPDKKLPLIYLLDSICKNLAGAYSEEVARKLPSIMASAYIACTPKVRNALDFLVTTWNGVFPPSVVREVVREMKLAAKEAAQSSAVADRQSRTQPKSAHATAKAAQATREVKAAREVKTVPEVKAPGYESPEESWELEVPETRKRGREEEAPPAQENAATRALVVELQGLMLQVQLRVQSQAAPDAHFIAAVARGVALCQALLAQTVPGSAEHTLMSSNLRDFLYVQQQVMAQEQQRQEQQRQQQLQIQQQQLQQQLQQQAQQQAQTQ
;
A
#
# COMPACT_ATOMS: atom_id res chain seq x y z
N MET A 1 -24.24 31.06 3.93
CA MET A 1 -23.62 29.95 4.67
C MET A 1 -24.70 28.92 4.91
N SER A 2 -24.85 27.94 4.01
CA SER A 2 -25.79 26.84 4.20
C SER A 2 -25.11 25.84 5.12
N GLY A 3 -25.60 25.72 6.36
CA GLY A 3 -25.11 24.70 7.29
C GLY A 3 -25.46 23.32 6.75
N LEU A 4 -24.50 22.40 6.78
CA LEU A 4 -24.69 21.03 6.33
C LEU A 4 -25.86 20.39 7.10
N SER A 5 -26.81 19.77 6.39
CA SER A 5 -27.92 19.05 7.01
C SER A 5 -27.42 17.82 7.79
N GLY A 6 -28.27 17.22 8.64
CA GLY A 6 -27.88 16.05 9.45
C GLY A 6 -27.39 14.88 8.58
N VAL A 7 -28.12 14.59 7.49
CA VAL A 7 -27.80 13.52 6.54
C VAL A 7 -26.46 13.77 5.83
N GLU A 8 -26.14 15.02 5.53
CA GLU A 8 -24.87 15.39 4.89
C GLU A 8 -23.67 15.15 5.80
N LYS A 9 -23.81 15.48 7.08
CA LYS A 9 -22.76 15.23 8.08
C LYS A 9 -22.51 13.74 8.24
N ASP A 10 -23.57 12.93 8.22
CA ASP A 10 -23.47 11.47 8.33
C ASP A 10 -22.78 10.87 7.10
N ALA A 11 -23.11 11.33 5.90
CA ALA A 11 -22.45 10.89 4.66
C ALA A 11 -20.94 11.25 4.64
N ILE A 12 -20.59 12.46 5.06
CA ILE A 12 -19.19 12.89 5.17
C ILE A 12 -18.45 12.12 6.28
N ALA A 13 -19.12 11.81 7.39
CA ALA A 13 -18.55 11.00 8.46
C ALA A 13 -18.29 9.55 8.01
N ALA A 14 -19.21 8.96 7.24
CA ALA A 14 -19.03 7.64 6.63
C ALA A 14 -17.84 7.64 5.66
N TYR A 15 -17.73 8.66 4.80
CA TYR A 15 -16.57 8.83 3.91
C TYR A 15 -15.25 8.93 4.69
N ALA A 16 -15.25 9.69 5.80
CA ALA A 16 -14.09 9.81 6.67
C ALA A 16 -13.69 8.47 7.33
N ALA A 17 -14.68 7.64 7.69
CA ALA A 17 -14.44 6.32 8.25
C ALA A 17 -13.84 5.36 7.20
N GLU A 18 -14.36 5.35 5.98
CA GLU A 18 -13.82 4.53 4.89
C GLU A 18 -12.38 4.95 4.52
N LEU A 19 -12.10 6.26 4.57
CA LEU A 19 -10.76 6.81 4.33
C LEU A 19 -9.70 6.30 5.32
N GLU A 20 -10.10 5.83 6.52
CA GLU A 20 -9.17 5.22 7.48
C GLU A 20 -8.55 3.92 6.97
N ALA A 21 -9.22 3.20 6.06
CA ALA A 21 -8.71 1.97 5.46
C ALA A 21 -7.54 2.22 4.50
N LEU A 22 -7.41 3.43 3.94
CA LEU A 22 -6.36 3.78 2.98
C LEU A 22 -5.01 4.04 3.67
N THR A 23 -4.36 2.95 4.09
CA THR A 23 -3.08 2.97 4.84
C THR A 23 -1.86 2.66 3.99
N PHE A 24 -2.04 2.15 2.77
CA PHE A 24 -1.02 1.87 1.77
C PHE A 24 -1.60 2.15 0.36
N ASN A 25 -0.76 2.17 -0.67
CA ASN A 25 -1.23 2.45 -2.03
C ASN A 25 -2.08 1.28 -2.54
N SER A 26 -3.41 1.42 -2.43
CA SER A 26 -4.39 0.38 -2.78
C SER A 26 -5.32 0.92 -3.85
N LYS A 27 -5.11 0.50 -5.11
CA LYS A 27 -5.98 0.89 -6.23
C LYS A 27 -7.46 0.56 -5.98
N PRO A 28 -7.84 -0.58 -5.35
CA PRO A 28 -9.24 -0.85 -5.02
C PRO A 28 -9.83 0.13 -4.00
N ILE A 29 -9.10 0.43 -2.93
CA ILE A 29 -9.58 1.38 -1.91
C ILE A 29 -9.66 2.79 -2.50
N ILE A 30 -8.67 3.19 -3.30
CA ILE A 30 -8.69 4.48 -4.02
C ILE A 30 -9.90 4.54 -4.96
N SER A 31 -10.16 3.49 -5.74
CA SER A 31 -11.29 3.46 -6.68
C SER A 31 -12.64 3.49 -5.94
N SER A 32 -12.77 2.73 -4.85
CA SER A 32 -13.96 2.76 -3.98
C SER A 32 -14.22 4.16 -3.42
N LEU A 33 -13.21 4.78 -2.83
CA LEU A 33 -13.30 6.15 -2.32
C LEU A 33 -13.59 7.16 -3.44
N THR A 34 -13.04 6.98 -4.64
CA THR A 34 -13.39 7.82 -5.80
C THR A 34 -14.85 7.64 -6.22
N MET A 35 -15.40 6.42 -6.20
CA MET A 35 -16.83 6.19 -6.48
C MET A 35 -17.73 6.82 -5.40
N ILE A 36 -17.39 6.67 -4.12
CA ILE A 36 -18.15 7.33 -3.05
C ILE A 36 -18.04 8.86 -3.18
N ALA A 37 -16.88 9.39 -3.59
CA ALA A 37 -16.72 10.81 -3.85
C ALA A 37 -17.60 11.30 -5.01
N GLU A 38 -17.85 10.49 -6.03
CA GLU A 38 -18.78 10.80 -7.13
C GLU A 38 -20.21 11.02 -6.61
N GLU A 39 -20.70 10.12 -5.75
CA GLU A 39 -22.01 10.24 -5.10
C GLU A 39 -22.11 11.48 -4.19
N LEU A 40 -20.97 11.93 -3.67
CA LEU A 40 -20.85 13.09 -2.78
C LEU A 40 -20.43 14.39 -3.50
N LEU A 41 -20.55 14.45 -4.83
CA LEU A 41 -20.19 15.64 -5.63
C LEU A 41 -20.80 16.96 -5.10
N PRO A 42 -22.08 17.04 -4.66
CA PRO A 42 -22.64 18.27 -4.08
C PRO A 42 -21.88 18.77 -2.84
N TYR A 43 -21.14 17.89 -2.16
CA TYR A 43 -20.38 18.14 -0.94
C TYR A 43 -18.87 18.11 -1.19
N ALA A 44 -18.41 18.32 -2.43
CA ALA A 44 -17.00 18.24 -2.82
C ALA A 44 -16.06 19.01 -1.88
N ARG A 45 -16.44 20.23 -1.48
CA ARG A 45 -15.66 21.04 -0.53
C ARG A 45 -15.44 20.34 0.83
N SER A 46 -16.46 19.66 1.35
CA SER A 46 -16.40 18.92 2.61
C SER A 46 -15.56 17.65 2.46
N VAL A 47 -15.72 16.91 1.36
CA VAL A 47 -14.93 15.72 1.05
C VAL A 47 -13.44 16.06 0.94
N VAL A 48 -13.09 17.10 0.17
CA VAL A 48 -11.69 17.57 0.02
C VAL A 48 -11.12 18.00 1.37
N ALA A 49 -11.91 18.66 2.23
CA ALA A 49 -11.47 19.04 3.57
C ALA A 49 -11.20 17.84 4.49
N VAL A 50 -11.98 16.75 4.37
CA VAL A 50 -11.73 15.49 5.10
C VAL A 50 -10.42 14.86 4.64
N ILE A 51 -10.19 14.76 3.33
CA ILE A 51 -8.97 14.18 2.76
C ILE A 51 -7.74 14.99 3.16
N GLU A 52 -7.79 16.32 3.03
CA GLU A 52 -6.74 17.24 3.47
C GLU A 52 -6.40 17.05 4.95
N LYS A 53 -7.43 17.02 5.82
CA LYS A 53 -7.26 16.80 7.26
C LYS A 53 -6.58 15.46 7.54
N LYS A 54 -6.91 14.41 6.78
CA LYS A 54 -6.28 13.09 6.90
C LYS A 54 -4.82 13.13 6.44
N ILE A 55 -4.51 13.75 5.31
CA ILE A 55 -3.13 13.93 4.81
C ILE A 55 -2.28 14.63 5.86
N ASN A 56 -2.77 15.73 6.44
CA ASN A 56 -2.02 16.51 7.43
C ASN A 56 -1.70 15.69 8.69
N LYS A 57 -2.62 14.84 9.14
CA LYS A 57 -2.45 13.98 10.32
C LYS A 57 -1.69 12.67 10.07
N ALA A 58 -1.62 12.22 8.81
CA ALA A 58 -0.99 10.95 8.46
C ALA A 58 0.53 10.97 8.69
N SER A 59 1.09 9.81 9.06
CA SER A 59 2.53 9.60 9.09
C SER A 59 3.11 9.73 7.68
N PRO A 60 4.41 10.09 7.52
CA PRO A 60 5.04 10.31 6.22
C PRO A 60 4.77 9.23 5.17
N ASP A 61 4.83 7.95 5.54
CA ASP A 61 4.65 6.82 4.62
C ASP A 61 3.20 6.63 4.16
N LYS A 62 2.24 7.19 4.89
CA LYS A 62 0.80 7.09 4.60
C LYS A 62 0.26 8.31 3.83
N LYS A 63 1.06 9.35 3.61
CA LYS A 63 0.64 10.55 2.86
C LYS A 63 0.49 10.29 1.37
N LEU A 64 1.38 9.48 0.78
CA LEU A 64 1.39 9.21 -0.65
C LEU A 64 0.09 8.53 -1.15
N PRO A 65 -0.45 7.47 -0.51
CA PRO A 65 -1.73 6.88 -0.91
C PRO A 65 -2.89 7.87 -0.91
N LEU A 66 -2.95 8.78 0.07
CA LEU A 66 -4.00 9.80 0.18
C LEU A 66 -3.89 10.87 -0.93
N ILE A 67 -2.66 11.18 -1.35
CA ILE A 67 -2.42 12.09 -2.49
C ILE A 67 -2.81 11.41 -3.81
N TYR A 68 -2.59 10.10 -3.95
CA TYR A 68 -3.10 9.34 -5.10
C TYR A 68 -4.62 9.26 -5.15
N LEU A 69 -5.30 9.27 -4.00
CA LEU A 69 -6.75 9.43 -3.97
C LEU A 69 -7.18 10.80 -4.52
N LEU A 70 -6.53 11.89 -4.11
CA LEU A 70 -6.81 13.22 -4.68
C LEU A 70 -6.58 13.24 -6.20
N ASP A 71 -5.49 12.63 -6.67
CA ASP A 71 -5.20 12.50 -8.11
C ASP A 71 -6.32 11.74 -8.85
N SER A 72 -6.74 10.59 -8.32
CA SER A 72 -7.82 9.79 -8.89
C SER A 72 -9.14 10.56 -8.96
N ILE A 73 -9.52 11.25 -7.89
CA ILE A 73 -10.74 12.08 -7.86
C ILE A 73 -10.68 13.19 -8.92
N CYS A 74 -9.54 13.89 -9.02
CA CYS A 74 -9.41 15.02 -9.95
C CYS A 74 -9.37 14.57 -11.41
N LYS A 75 -8.77 13.41 -11.70
CA LYS A 75 -8.71 12.86 -13.06
C LYS A 75 -10.04 12.29 -13.53
N ASN A 76 -10.80 11.66 -12.64
CA ASN A 76 -12.02 10.93 -13.03
C ASN A 76 -13.30 11.76 -12.89
N LEU A 77 -13.42 12.60 -11.87
CA LEU A 77 -14.68 13.31 -11.56
C LEU A 77 -14.69 14.76 -12.07
N ALA A 78 -13.50 15.37 -12.19
CA ALA A 78 -13.30 16.75 -12.63
C ALA A 78 -14.25 17.78 -11.93
N GLY A 79 -14.39 18.97 -12.51
CA GLY A 79 -15.36 19.99 -12.07
C GLY A 79 -15.13 20.50 -10.65
N ALA A 80 -16.17 20.43 -9.80
CA ALA A 80 -16.17 20.99 -8.45
C ALA A 80 -15.04 20.45 -7.56
N TYR A 81 -14.64 19.18 -7.75
CA TYR A 81 -13.49 18.61 -7.06
C TYR A 81 -12.19 19.26 -7.50
N SER A 82 -11.94 19.37 -8.80
CA SER A 82 -10.72 20.00 -9.34
C SER A 82 -10.61 21.46 -8.91
N GLU A 83 -11.70 22.21 -8.85
CA GLU A 83 -11.70 23.61 -8.39
C GLU A 83 -11.39 23.77 -6.90
N GLU A 84 -11.95 22.91 -6.05
CA GLU A 84 -11.68 22.92 -4.61
C GLU A 84 -10.26 22.42 -4.31
N VAL A 85 -9.81 21.36 -5.00
CA VAL A 85 -8.46 20.83 -4.85
C VAL A 85 -7.43 21.83 -5.34
N ALA A 86 -7.61 22.45 -6.52
CA ALA A 86 -6.67 23.43 -7.07
C ALA A 86 -6.32 24.57 -6.10
N ARG A 87 -7.30 25.02 -5.30
CA ARG A 87 -7.11 26.07 -4.28
C ARG A 87 -6.20 25.64 -3.12
N LYS A 88 -6.18 24.35 -2.79
CA LYS A 88 -5.47 23.82 -1.62
C LYS A 88 -4.23 23.00 -1.98
N LEU A 89 -4.15 22.54 -3.22
CA LEU A 89 -3.13 21.62 -3.72
C LEU A 89 -1.69 22.11 -3.45
N PRO A 90 -1.33 23.40 -3.65
CA PRO A 90 0.02 23.86 -3.33
C PRO A 90 0.39 23.65 -1.86
N SER A 91 -0.51 23.96 -0.93
CA SER A 91 -0.28 23.79 0.51
C SER A 91 -0.22 22.32 0.90
N ILE A 92 -1.11 21.47 0.37
CA ILE A 92 -1.14 20.02 0.65
C ILE A 92 0.17 19.39 0.18
N MET A 93 0.60 19.70 -1.04
CA MET A 93 1.81 19.15 -1.63
C MET A 93 3.07 19.62 -0.91
N ALA A 94 3.18 20.91 -0.57
CA ALA A 94 4.32 21.43 0.16
C ALA A 94 4.47 20.77 1.55
N SER A 95 3.37 20.64 2.31
CA SER A 95 3.37 19.98 3.62
C SER A 95 3.77 18.51 3.53
N ALA A 96 3.21 17.78 2.56
CA ALA A 96 3.56 16.38 2.34
C ALA A 96 5.03 16.22 1.91
N TYR A 97 5.51 17.08 1.01
CA TYR A 97 6.85 17.01 0.46
C TYR A 97 7.94 17.13 1.54
N ILE A 98 7.82 18.09 2.46
CA ILE A 98 8.81 18.25 3.54
C ILE A 98 8.77 17.11 4.57
N ALA A 99 7.59 16.52 4.82
CA ALA A 99 7.41 15.46 5.80
C ALA A 99 7.91 14.09 5.29
N CYS A 100 7.94 13.87 3.98
CA CYS A 100 8.21 12.58 3.36
C CYS A 100 9.70 12.32 3.05
N THR A 101 10.05 11.03 2.92
CA THR A 101 11.39 10.55 2.59
C THR A 101 11.77 10.89 1.13
N PRO A 102 13.06 10.90 0.76
CA PRO A 102 13.49 11.18 -0.62
C PRO A 102 12.82 10.29 -1.67
N LYS A 103 12.61 9.00 -1.37
CA LYS A 103 11.91 8.06 -2.25
C LYS A 103 10.47 8.52 -2.54
N VAL A 104 9.74 8.96 -1.52
CA VAL A 104 8.36 9.45 -1.68
C VAL A 104 8.35 10.81 -2.36
N ARG A 105 9.33 11.69 -2.12
CA ARG A 105 9.48 12.98 -2.82
C ARG A 105 9.61 12.78 -4.33
N ASN A 106 10.43 11.84 -4.78
CA ASN A 106 10.54 11.52 -6.22
C ASN A 106 9.19 11.09 -6.82
N ALA A 107 8.39 10.32 -6.08
CA ALA A 107 7.05 9.92 -6.53
C ALA A 107 6.09 11.13 -6.61
N LEU A 108 6.20 12.09 -5.68
CA LEU A 108 5.44 13.33 -5.71
C LEU A 108 5.87 14.24 -6.87
N ASP A 109 7.18 14.36 -7.12
CA ASP A 109 7.72 15.12 -8.25
C ASP A 109 7.21 14.55 -9.58
N PHE A 110 7.22 13.23 -9.74
CA PHE A 110 6.64 12.56 -10.91
C PHE A 110 5.13 12.79 -11.01
N LEU A 111 4.39 12.71 -9.90
CA LEU A 111 2.95 12.91 -9.90
C LEU A 111 2.55 14.30 -10.43
N VAL A 112 3.29 15.34 -10.04
CA VAL A 112 3.04 16.72 -10.48
C VAL A 112 3.18 16.87 -12.00
N THR A 113 4.07 16.11 -12.66
CA THR A 113 4.20 16.17 -14.13
C THR A 113 2.96 15.59 -14.84
N THR A 114 2.24 14.67 -14.19
CA THR A 114 1.01 14.06 -14.73
C THR A 114 -0.22 14.95 -14.64
N TRP A 115 -0.10 16.12 -13.99
CA TRP A 115 -1.20 17.08 -13.82
C TRP A 115 -1.33 18.11 -14.92
N ASN A 116 -0.44 18.06 -15.91
CA ASN A 116 -0.60 18.82 -17.14
C ASN A 116 -1.89 18.37 -17.85
N GLY A 117 -2.86 19.28 -17.98
CA GLY A 117 -4.19 18.98 -18.54
C GLY A 117 -5.26 18.63 -17.51
N VAL A 118 -4.90 18.31 -16.26
CA VAL A 118 -5.85 18.11 -15.15
C VAL A 118 -6.10 19.43 -14.41
N PHE A 119 -5.04 20.21 -14.19
CA PHE A 119 -5.11 21.53 -13.57
C PHE A 119 -4.57 22.62 -14.50
N PRO A 120 -5.00 23.88 -14.32
CA PRO A 120 -4.40 25.01 -15.03
C PRO A 120 -2.88 25.07 -14.80
N PRO A 121 -2.07 25.41 -15.82
CA PRO A 121 -0.62 25.50 -15.68
C PRO A 121 -0.14 26.45 -14.58
N SER A 122 -0.93 27.49 -14.25
CA SER A 122 -0.65 28.38 -13.12
C SER A 122 -0.66 27.64 -11.78
N VAL A 123 -1.63 26.74 -11.56
CA VAL A 123 -1.75 25.93 -10.34
C VAL A 123 -0.60 24.94 -10.25
N VAL A 124 -0.26 24.26 -11.35
CA VAL A 124 0.87 23.29 -11.36
C VAL A 124 2.20 24.00 -11.07
N ARG A 125 2.45 25.17 -11.69
CA ARG A 125 3.65 25.98 -11.38
C ARG A 125 3.69 26.42 -9.92
N GLU A 126 2.55 26.80 -9.37
CA GLU A 126 2.43 27.21 -7.97
C GLU A 126 2.73 26.06 -7.01
N VAL A 127 2.23 24.85 -7.28
CA VAL A 127 2.56 23.64 -6.52
C VAL A 127 4.07 23.40 -6.50
N VAL A 128 4.72 23.42 -7.66
CA VAL A 128 6.18 23.22 -7.77
C VAL A 128 6.94 24.30 -7.01
N ARG A 129 6.48 25.56 -7.09
CA ARG A 129 7.09 26.69 -6.40
C ARG A 129 7.03 26.50 -4.88
N GLU A 130 5.85 26.20 -4.35
CA GLU A 130 5.62 25.99 -2.91
C GLU A 130 6.39 24.78 -2.37
N MET A 131 6.41 23.66 -3.09
CA MET A 131 7.22 22.48 -2.70
C MET A 131 8.71 22.83 -2.58
N LYS A 132 9.25 23.60 -3.54
CA LYS A 132 10.66 24.04 -3.54
C LYS A 132 10.97 25.02 -2.41
N LEU A 133 10.06 25.96 -2.14
CA LEU A 133 10.24 26.92 -1.04
C LEU A 133 10.21 26.21 0.32
N ALA A 134 9.20 25.38 0.55
CA ALA A 134 9.09 24.61 1.79
C ALA A 134 10.31 23.72 2.03
N ALA A 135 10.86 23.09 0.98
CA ALA A 135 12.09 22.31 1.09
C ALA A 135 13.32 23.16 1.45
N LYS A 136 13.45 24.37 0.90
CA LYS A 136 14.53 25.31 1.24
C LYS A 136 14.42 25.80 2.67
N GLU A 137 13.22 26.18 3.10
CA GLU A 137 12.95 26.64 4.46
C GLU A 137 13.25 25.53 5.49
N ALA A 138 12.80 24.31 5.24
CA ALA A 138 13.09 23.17 6.11
C ALA A 138 14.61 22.89 6.23
N ALA A 139 15.36 23.01 5.13
CA ALA A 139 16.81 22.85 5.15
C ALA A 139 17.51 23.97 5.96
N GLN A 140 17.05 25.22 5.82
CA GLN A 140 17.57 26.35 6.59
C GLN A 140 17.28 26.20 8.09
N SER A 141 16.06 25.79 8.47
CA SER A 141 15.71 25.53 9.87
C SER A 141 16.56 24.41 10.49
N SER A 142 16.85 23.33 9.75
CA SER A 142 17.77 22.29 10.24
C SER A 142 19.20 22.80 10.45
N ALA A 143 19.69 23.70 9.58
CA ALA A 143 21.04 24.25 9.69
C ALA A 143 21.18 25.24 10.86
N VAL A 144 20.12 25.98 11.20
CA VAL A 144 20.10 26.89 12.36
C VAL A 144 20.03 26.10 13.67
N ALA A 145 19.22 25.04 13.73
CA ALA A 145 19.12 24.17 14.91
C ALA A 145 20.45 23.45 15.21
N ASP A 146 21.15 22.97 14.17
CA ASP A 146 22.47 22.34 14.30
C ASP A 146 23.58 23.34 14.73
N ARG A 147 23.48 24.61 14.30
CA ARG A 147 24.37 25.67 14.79
C ARG A 147 24.12 26.04 16.25
N GLN A 148 22.86 26.07 16.69
CA GLN A 148 22.48 26.41 18.07
C GLN A 148 22.81 25.29 19.07
N SER A 149 22.73 24.02 18.67
CA SER A 149 23.16 22.88 19.48
C SER A 149 24.69 22.84 19.67
N ARG A 150 25.46 23.42 18.74
CA ARG A 150 26.93 23.49 18.78
C ARG A 150 27.49 24.65 19.61
N THR A 151 26.67 25.59 20.06
CA THR A 151 27.08 26.78 20.83
C THR A 151 26.79 26.73 22.33
N GLN A 152 26.36 25.59 22.89
CA GLN A 152 26.29 25.48 24.36
C GLN A 152 27.71 25.37 24.97
N PRO A 153 28.13 26.29 25.86
CA PRO A 153 29.38 26.14 26.59
C PRO A 153 29.19 25.06 27.65
N LYS A 154 29.90 23.94 27.50
CA LYS A 154 30.03 22.94 28.58
C LYS A 154 30.77 23.59 29.73
N SER A 155 30.06 23.96 30.80
CA SER A 155 30.69 24.31 32.07
C SER A 155 31.42 23.08 32.60
N ALA A 156 32.74 23.18 32.69
CA ALA A 156 33.59 22.15 33.23
C ALA A 156 33.45 22.09 34.75
N HIS A 157 32.89 20.99 35.28
CA HIS A 157 33.27 20.50 36.60
C HIS A 157 33.08 19.00 36.74
N ALA A 158 34.20 18.33 37.07
CA ALA A 158 34.36 17.01 37.69
C ALA A 158 33.66 15.80 37.01
N THR A 159 34.28 14.67 36.71
CA THR A 159 35.42 14.00 37.36
C THR A 159 35.96 12.97 36.40
N ALA A 160 37.28 12.82 36.37
CA ALA A 160 37.97 11.77 35.64
C ALA A 160 37.65 10.39 36.22
N LYS A 161 37.14 9.46 35.39
CA LYS A 161 37.55 8.04 35.45
C LYS A 161 37.10 7.28 34.20
N ALA A 162 37.97 6.37 33.77
CA ALA A 162 37.78 5.30 32.80
C ALA A 162 37.92 5.65 31.31
N ALA A 163 39.15 6.06 30.93
CA ALA A 163 39.70 5.77 29.61
C ALA A 163 40.81 4.72 29.79
N GLN A 164 40.47 3.44 29.61
CA GLN A 164 41.44 2.36 29.44
C GLN A 164 40.78 1.17 28.75
N ALA A 165 41.55 0.51 27.87
CA ALA A 165 41.20 -0.53 26.91
C ALA A 165 40.62 0.00 25.59
N THR A 166 41.26 -0.16 24.42
CA THR A 166 42.45 -0.95 24.07
C THR A 166 42.99 -0.40 22.76
N ARG A 167 44.27 0.00 22.79
CA ARG A 167 45.12 0.20 21.62
C ARG A 167 45.67 -1.16 21.18
N GLU A 168 45.76 -1.30 19.86
CA GLU A 168 46.88 -1.94 19.16
C GLU A 168 47.10 -3.44 19.32
N VAL A 169 46.77 -4.19 18.25
CA VAL A 169 47.79 -5.01 17.57
C VAL A 169 47.66 -4.77 16.07
N LYS A 170 48.71 -4.19 15.49
CA LYS A 170 48.95 -4.09 14.06
C LYS A 170 50.27 -4.82 13.77
N ALA A 171 50.35 -5.43 12.60
CA ALA A 171 51.55 -5.80 11.82
C ALA A 171 52.01 -7.27 11.84
N ALA A 172 51.75 -7.97 10.73
CA ALA A 172 52.75 -8.45 9.76
C ALA A 172 51.98 -8.91 8.50
N ARG A 173 52.02 -8.16 7.40
CA ARG A 173 52.98 -8.24 6.27
C ARG A 173 52.66 -9.42 5.33
N GLU A 174 52.28 -9.11 4.09
CA GLU A 174 52.97 -9.45 2.82
C GLU A 174 51.98 -9.62 1.64
N VAL A 175 52.46 -9.23 0.45
CA VAL A 175 51.72 -8.96 -0.79
C VAL A 175 51.36 -10.23 -1.57
N LYS A 176 50.16 -10.29 -2.17
CA LYS A 176 49.94 -10.97 -3.47
C LYS A 176 48.66 -10.50 -4.19
N THR A 177 48.88 -9.79 -5.30
CA THR A 177 48.19 -9.85 -6.60
C THR A 177 46.67 -10.14 -6.67
N VAL A 178 45.98 -9.21 -7.34
CA VAL A 178 44.60 -9.26 -7.89
C VAL A 178 44.41 -10.52 -8.79
N PRO A 179 43.21 -11.13 -8.84
CA PRO A 179 42.26 -10.74 -9.87
C PRO A 179 40.87 -10.42 -9.35
N GLU A 180 40.31 -9.41 -9.99
CA GLU A 180 38.93 -9.00 -10.03
C GLU A 180 38.02 -10.16 -10.45
N VAL A 181 36.99 -10.44 -9.65
CA VAL A 181 35.88 -11.33 -10.02
C VAL A 181 34.60 -10.50 -9.93
N LYS A 182 34.01 -10.30 -11.12
CA LYS A 182 32.74 -9.60 -11.36
C LYS A 182 31.62 -10.19 -10.50
N ALA A 183 30.86 -9.30 -9.86
CA ALA A 183 29.56 -9.63 -9.31
C ALA A 183 28.60 -10.09 -10.44
N PRO A 184 27.76 -11.11 -10.23
CA PRO A 184 26.79 -11.53 -11.22
C PRO A 184 25.76 -10.41 -11.42
N GLY A 185 25.63 -10.00 -12.68
CA GLY A 185 24.72 -8.97 -13.13
C GLY A 185 23.26 -9.35 -12.88
N TYR A 186 22.55 -8.44 -12.23
CA TYR A 186 21.13 -8.30 -12.40
C TYR A 186 20.94 -7.27 -13.53
N GLU A 187 20.72 -7.77 -14.75
CA GLU A 187 20.27 -6.96 -15.87
C GLU A 187 18.85 -6.48 -15.57
N SER A 188 18.75 -5.21 -15.22
CA SER A 188 17.53 -4.43 -15.28
C SER A 188 17.29 -4.06 -16.75
N PRO A 189 16.17 -4.45 -17.38
CA PRO A 189 15.77 -3.84 -18.63
C PRO A 189 15.29 -2.42 -18.33
N GLU A 190 16.21 -1.47 -18.50
CA GLU A 190 15.86 -0.08 -18.80
C GLU A 190 15.27 -0.06 -20.23
N GLU A 191 13.95 -0.13 -20.37
CA GLU A 191 13.31 0.36 -21.59
C GLU A 191 12.85 1.79 -21.36
N SER A 192 13.75 2.68 -21.79
CA SER A 192 13.53 3.98 -22.41
C SER A 192 12.05 4.33 -22.64
N TRP A 193 11.57 5.34 -21.90
CA TRP A 193 10.37 6.09 -22.29
C TRP A 193 10.68 6.97 -23.50
N GLU A 194 10.81 6.37 -24.69
CA GLU A 194 10.80 7.12 -25.94
C GLU A 194 9.35 7.51 -26.25
N LEU A 195 9.09 8.81 -26.07
CA LEU A 195 7.86 9.50 -26.41
C LEU A 195 7.69 9.53 -27.95
N GLU A 196 6.76 8.75 -28.49
CA GLU A 196 6.17 9.09 -29.79
C GLU A 196 5.14 10.21 -29.59
N VAL A 197 5.47 11.39 -30.12
CA VAL A 197 4.59 12.55 -30.22
C VAL A 197 3.71 12.34 -31.47
N PRO A 198 2.37 12.27 -31.37
CA PRO A 198 1.55 12.19 -32.57
C PRO A 198 1.46 13.57 -33.24
N GLU A 199 2.28 13.73 -34.27
CA GLU A 199 2.26 14.87 -35.17
C GLU A 199 1.05 14.77 -36.11
N THR A 200 0.33 15.88 -36.25
CA THR A 200 -0.90 15.98 -37.04
C THR A 200 -0.70 15.53 -38.49
N ARG A 201 -1.42 14.50 -38.96
CA ARG A 201 -1.60 14.26 -40.40
C ARG A 201 -3.04 13.86 -40.75
N LYS A 202 -3.62 14.67 -41.63
CA LYS A 202 -4.99 14.54 -42.16
C LYS A 202 -5.16 13.29 -43.02
N ARG A 203 -6.33 12.67 -42.85
CA ARG A 203 -7.22 12.11 -43.88
C ARG A 203 -6.72 10.85 -44.62
N GLY A 204 -7.26 9.71 -44.17
CA GLY A 204 -7.49 8.51 -44.96
C GLY A 204 -8.74 7.84 -44.41
N ARG A 205 -9.80 7.76 -45.22
CA ARG A 205 -11.04 7.05 -44.92
C ARG A 205 -10.72 5.55 -45.02
N GLU A 206 -10.64 4.88 -43.89
CA GLU A 206 -10.81 3.42 -43.81
C GLU A 206 -11.91 3.13 -42.80
N GLU A 207 -12.78 2.23 -43.21
CA GLU A 207 -14.04 1.83 -42.60
C GLU A 207 -13.70 0.84 -41.47
N GLU A 208 -13.49 1.34 -40.24
CA GLU A 208 -13.35 0.47 -39.08
C GLU A 208 -14.68 0.31 -38.32
N ALA A 209 -14.94 -0.94 -37.96
CA ALA A 209 -16.11 -1.46 -37.27
C ALA A 209 -16.44 -0.71 -35.95
N PRO A 210 -17.70 -0.76 -35.49
CA PRO A 210 -18.10 -0.10 -34.24
C PRO A 210 -17.25 -0.60 -33.05
N PRO A 211 -16.84 0.28 -32.11
CA PRO A 211 -16.02 -0.11 -30.98
C PRO A 211 -16.81 -1.13 -30.16
N ALA A 212 -16.21 -2.31 -30.03
CA ALA A 212 -16.72 -3.43 -29.30
C ALA A 212 -17.15 -2.99 -27.89
N GLN A 213 -18.33 -3.45 -27.53
CA GLN A 213 -18.86 -3.59 -26.19
C GLN A 213 -17.77 -4.17 -25.27
N GLU A 214 -17.02 -3.30 -24.61
CA GLU A 214 -16.04 -3.68 -23.59
C GLU A 214 -16.79 -4.47 -22.53
N ASN A 215 -16.58 -5.79 -22.52
CA ASN A 215 -17.51 -6.79 -22.01
C ASN A 215 -17.97 -6.46 -20.59
N ALA A 216 -19.25 -6.09 -20.42
CA ALA A 216 -19.86 -5.87 -19.11
C ALA A 216 -19.65 -7.07 -18.15
N ALA A 217 -19.55 -8.27 -18.71
CA ALA A 217 -19.18 -9.49 -17.99
C ALA A 217 -17.77 -9.41 -17.36
N THR A 218 -16.77 -8.92 -18.10
CA THR A 218 -15.41 -8.74 -17.59
C THR A 218 -15.38 -7.69 -16.47
N ARG A 219 -16.14 -6.60 -16.62
CA ARG A 219 -16.30 -5.58 -15.56
C ARG A 219 -16.93 -6.18 -14.29
N ALA A 220 -17.95 -7.02 -14.42
CA ALA A 220 -18.59 -7.71 -13.29
C ALA A 220 -17.62 -8.65 -12.55
N LEU A 221 -16.81 -9.42 -13.28
CA LEU A 221 -15.80 -10.32 -12.70
C LEU A 221 -14.70 -9.54 -11.94
N VAL A 222 -14.31 -8.37 -12.44
CA VAL A 222 -13.35 -7.49 -11.75
C VAL A 222 -13.94 -6.95 -10.44
N VAL A 223 -15.22 -6.56 -10.43
CA VAL A 223 -15.92 -6.11 -9.22
C VAL A 223 -16.02 -7.24 -8.19
N GLU A 224 -16.37 -8.46 -8.63
CA GLU A 224 -16.41 -9.64 -7.75
C GLU A 224 -15.03 -9.91 -7.12
N LEU A 225 -13.96 -9.87 -7.94
CA LEU A 225 -12.60 -10.06 -7.47
C LEU A 225 -12.18 -9.00 -6.43
N GLN A 226 -12.56 -7.75 -6.63
CA GLN A 226 -12.30 -6.67 -5.67
C GLN A 226 -12.98 -6.91 -4.32
N GLY A 227 -14.24 -7.36 -4.33
CA GLY A 227 -14.96 -7.74 -3.12
C GLY A 227 -14.26 -8.87 -2.36
N LEU A 228 -13.80 -9.90 -3.08
CA LEU A 228 -13.05 -11.01 -2.49
C LEU A 228 -11.69 -10.58 -1.92
N MET A 229 -10.97 -9.69 -2.59
CA MET A 229 -9.71 -9.14 -2.07
C MET A 229 -9.93 -8.42 -0.74
N LEU A 230 -10.98 -7.59 -0.64
CA LEU A 230 -11.30 -6.87 0.59
C LEU A 230 -11.68 -7.83 1.72
N GLN A 231 -12.54 -8.82 1.44
CA GLN A 231 -12.89 -9.86 2.42
C GLN A 231 -11.65 -10.60 2.91
N VAL A 232 -10.76 -10.98 1.99
CA VAL A 232 -9.56 -11.72 2.35
C VAL A 232 -8.64 -10.88 3.24
N GLN A 233 -8.45 -9.62 2.87
CA GLN A 233 -7.56 -8.70 3.57
C GLN A 233 -8.07 -8.33 4.97
N LEU A 234 -9.37 -8.07 5.12
CA LEU A 234 -10.01 -7.86 6.43
C LEU A 234 -9.86 -9.09 7.31
N ARG A 235 -10.01 -10.30 6.74
CA ARG A 235 -9.88 -11.53 7.52
C ARG A 235 -8.46 -11.77 7.99
N VAL A 236 -7.47 -11.62 7.10
CA VAL A 236 -6.04 -11.74 7.45
C VAL A 236 -5.66 -10.75 8.55
N GLN A 237 -6.16 -9.51 8.51
CA GLN A 237 -5.93 -8.53 9.58
C GLN A 237 -6.57 -8.94 10.90
N SER A 238 -7.76 -9.54 10.87
CA SER A 238 -8.46 -10.01 12.07
C SER A 238 -7.78 -11.20 12.76
N GLN A 239 -6.79 -11.83 12.12
CA GLN A 239 -6.12 -13.08 12.57
C GLN A 239 -7.08 -14.21 12.96
N ALA A 240 -8.33 -14.14 12.49
CA ALA A 240 -9.32 -15.13 12.85
C ALA A 240 -9.09 -16.43 12.09
N ALA A 241 -9.49 -17.55 12.70
CA ALA A 241 -9.37 -18.85 12.09
C ALA A 241 -10.13 -18.90 10.74
N PRO A 242 -9.54 -19.53 9.70
CA PRO A 242 -10.21 -19.68 8.42
C PRO A 242 -11.49 -20.50 8.59
N ASP A 243 -12.61 -19.93 8.17
CA ASP A 243 -13.90 -20.61 8.08
C ASP A 243 -14.17 -21.05 6.63
N ALA A 244 -15.17 -21.90 6.44
CA ALA A 244 -15.52 -22.44 5.13
C ALA A 244 -15.84 -21.35 4.09
N HIS A 245 -16.40 -20.23 4.53
CA HIS A 245 -16.74 -19.11 3.66
C HIS A 245 -15.48 -18.39 3.17
N PHE A 246 -14.53 -18.13 4.06
CA PHE A 246 -13.24 -17.55 3.71
C PHE A 246 -12.42 -18.47 2.79
N ILE A 247 -12.40 -19.78 3.05
CA ILE A 247 -11.72 -20.76 2.18
C ILE A 247 -12.31 -20.72 0.76
N ALA A 248 -13.64 -20.72 0.64
CA ALA A 248 -14.33 -20.62 -0.64
C ALA A 248 -14.06 -19.27 -1.34
N ALA A 249 -14.01 -18.18 -0.58
CA ALA A 249 -13.69 -16.84 -1.10
C ALA A 249 -12.27 -16.77 -1.69
N VAL A 250 -11.27 -17.33 -0.99
CA VAL A 250 -9.89 -17.40 -1.49
C VAL A 250 -9.82 -18.23 -2.77
N ALA A 251 -10.45 -19.40 -2.81
CA ALA A 251 -10.48 -20.26 -4.00
C ALA A 251 -11.18 -19.58 -5.19
N ARG A 252 -12.28 -18.86 -4.93
CA ARG A 252 -12.98 -18.06 -5.96
C ARG A 252 -12.10 -16.94 -6.49
N GLY A 253 -11.35 -16.26 -5.61
CA GLY A 253 -10.39 -15.22 -5.99
C GLY A 253 -9.30 -15.74 -6.92
N VAL A 254 -8.72 -16.91 -6.62
CA VAL A 254 -7.75 -17.59 -7.51
C VAL A 254 -8.35 -17.87 -8.89
N ALA A 255 -9.55 -18.46 -8.94
CA ALA A 255 -10.22 -18.80 -10.19
C ALA A 255 -10.54 -17.56 -11.05
N LEU A 256 -10.99 -16.47 -10.42
CA LEU A 256 -11.25 -15.20 -11.12
C LEU A 256 -9.97 -14.57 -11.65
N CYS A 257 -8.88 -14.56 -10.88
CA CYS A 257 -7.59 -14.06 -11.34
C CYS A 257 -7.07 -14.84 -12.56
N GLN A 258 -7.20 -16.16 -12.56
CA GLN A 258 -6.83 -17.00 -13.70
C GLN A 258 -7.70 -16.73 -14.93
N ALA A 259 -9.02 -16.62 -14.74
CA ALA A 259 -9.96 -16.33 -15.82
C ALA A 259 -9.73 -14.95 -16.45
N LEU A 260 -9.40 -13.95 -15.63
CA LEU A 260 -9.09 -12.60 -16.11
C LEU A 260 -7.70 -12.54 -16.74
N LEU A 261 -6.69 -13.23 -16.20
CA LEU A 261 -5.37 -13.33 -16.83
C LEU A 261 -5.43 -13.87 -18.26
N ALA A 262 -6.24 -14.91 -18.48
CA ALA A 262 -6.44 -15.50 -19.80
C ALA A 262 -7.07 -14.53 -20.82
N GLN A 263 -7.71 -13.45 -20.35
CA GLN A 263 -8.32 -12.40 -21.17
C GLN A 263 -7.41 -11.17 -21.34
N THR A 264 -6.31 -11.08 -20.59
CA THR A 264 -5.38 -9.94 -20.64
C THR A 264 -4.18 -10.20 -21.54
N VAL A 265 -3.69 -9.15 -22.21
CA VAL A 265 -2.48 -9.24 -23.04
C VAL A 265 -1.24 -9.38 -22.15
N PRO A 266 -0.39 -10.40 -22.34
CA PRO A 266 0.88 -10.54 -21.60
C PRO A 266 1.75 -9.29 -21.70
N GLY A 267 2.32 -8.87 -20.57
CA GLY A 267 3.14 -7.64 -20.49
C GLY A 267 2.33 -6.35 -20.30
N SER A 268 1.00 -6.38 -20.43
CA SER A 268 0.16 -5.24 -20.07
C SER A 268 0.18 -4.95 -18.57
N ALA A 269 -0.17 -3.72 -18.19
CA ALA A 269 -0.34 -3.34 -16.80
C ALA A 269 -1.42 -4.16 -16.09
N GLU A 270 -2.50 -4.51 -16.81
CA GLU A 270 -3.58 -5.35 -16.30
C GLU A 270 -3.13 -6.79 -16.05
N HIS A 271 -2.37 -7.38 -16.99
CA HIS A 271 -1.80 -8.71 -16.82
C HIS A 271 -0.82 -8.75 -15.64
N THR A 272 0.01 -7.72 -15.48
CA THR A 272 0.95 -7.61 -14.36
C THR A 272 0.22 -7.49 -13.02
N LEU A 273 -0.83 -6.66 -12.97
CA LEU A 273 -1.67 -6.51 -11.78
C LEU A 273 -2.40 -7.81 -11.43
N MET A 274 -3.04 -8.46 -12.40
CA MET A 274 -3.78 -9.71 -12.17
C MET A 274 -2.83 -10.86 -11.77
N SER A 275 -1.60 -10.87 -12.31
CA SER A 275 -0.54 -11.80 -11.89
C SER A 275 -0.06 -11.56 -10.46
N SER A 276 -0.03 -10.29 -10.02
CA SER A 276 0.26 -9.95 -8.62
C SER A 276 -0.87 -10.42 -7.70
N ASN A 277 -2.12 -10.09 -8.03
CA ASN A 277 -3.28 -10.51 -7.25
C ASN A 277 -3.38 -12.03 -7.14
N LEU A 278 -3.11 -12.75 -8.24
CA LEU A 278 -3.05 -14.21 -8.23
C LEU A 278 -2.00 -14.73 -7.24
N ARG A 279 -0.80 -14.14 -7.22
CA ARG A 279 0.25 -14.52 -6.26
C ARG A 279 -0.20 -14.29 -4.81
N ASP A 280 -0.87 -13.18 -4.53
CA ASP A 280 -1.36 -12.88 -3.18
C ASP A 280 -2.44 -13.89 -2.75
N PHE A 281 -3.40 -14.20 -3.61
CA PHE A 281 -4.42 -15.22 -3.33
C PHE A 281 -3.82 -16.62 -3.14
N LEU A 282 -2.85 -17.01 -3.99
CA LEU A 282 -2.16 -18.30 -3.86
C LEU A 282 -1.35 -18.38 -2.55
N TYR A 283 -0.72 -17.29 -2.15
CA TYR A 283 -0.02 -17.21 -0.87
C TYR A 283 -0.98 -17.40 0.30
N VAL A 284 -2.11 -16.70 0.31
CA VAL A 284 -3.14 -16.86 1.35
C VAL A 284 -3.71 -18.28 1.33
N GLN A 285 -3.99 -18.85 0.16
CA GLN A 285 -4.47 -20.22 0.02
C GLN A 285 -3.49 -21.22 0.63
N GLN A 286 -2.18 -21.05 0.39
CA GLN A 286 -1.15 -21.89 0.98
C GLN A 286 -1.10 -21.76 2.50
N GLN A 287 -1.21 -20.55 3.05
CA GLN A 287 -1.26 -20.32 4.50
C GLN A 287 -2.48 -21.01 5.14
N VAL A 288 -3.65 -20.90 4.52
CA VAL A 288 -4.87 -21.56 4.97
C VAL A 288 -4.69 -23.07 4.98
N MET A 289 -4.15 -23.65 3.91
CA MET A 289 -3.89 -25.10 3.86
C MET A 289 -2.88 -25.55 4.93
N ALA A 290 -1.84 -24.75 5.18
CA ALA A 290 -0.85 -25.04 6.22
C ALA A 290 -1.47 -25.00 7.62
N GLN A 291 -2.34 -24.02 7.89
CA GLN A 291 -3.08 -23.95 9.17
C GLN A 291 -4.03 -25.14 9.35
N GLU A 292 -4.74 -25.53 8.30
CA GLU A 292 -5.64 -26.70 8.32
C GLU A 292 -4.86 -27.98 8.65
N GLN A 293 -3.71 -28.19 8.01
CA GLN A 293 -2.84 -29.33 8.28
C GLN A 293 -2.34 -29.35 9.72
N GLN A 294 -1.89 -28.20 10.25
CA GLN A 294 -1.49 -28.10 11.65
C GLN A 294 -2.64 -28.44 12.61
N ARG A 295 -3.86 -27.97 12.28
CA ARG A 295 -5.05 -28.26 13.08
C ARG A 295 -5.41 -29.74 13.05
N GLN A 296 -5.34 -30.38 11.89
CA GLN A 296 -5.56 -31.83 11.76
C GLN A 296 -4.51 -32.64 12.52
N GLU A 297 -3.25 -32.24 12.46
CA GLU A 297 -2.16 -32.89 13.20
C GLU A 297 -2.37 -32.75 14.71
N GLN A 298 -2.76 -31.56 15.20
CA GLN A 298 -3.10 -31.37 16.60
C GLN A 298 -4.29 -32.24 17.04
N GLN A 299 -5.34 -32.33 16.23
CA GLN A 299 -6.48 -33.20 16.50
C GLN A 299 -6.06 -34.68 16.54
N ARG A 300 -5.20 -35.11 15.62
CA ARG A 300 -4.66 -36.47 15.59
C ARG A 300 -3.84 -36.77 16.84
N GLN A 301 -2.96 -35.85 17.26
CA GLN A 301 -2.18 -36.00 18.48
C GLN A 301 -3.09 -36.05 19.72
N GLN A 302 -4.14 -35.23 19.76
CA GLN A 302 -5.11 -35.25 20.85
C GLN A 302 -5.87 -36.59 20.91
N GLN A 303 -6.30 -37.14 19.76
CA GLN A 303 -6.93 -38.46 19.71
C GLN A 303 -5.99 -39.57 20.19
N LEU A 304 -4.71 -39.53 19.80
CA LEU A 304 -3.71 -40.49 20.26
C LEU A 304 -3.49 -40.39 21.77
N GLN A 305 -3.46 -39.18 22.34
CA GLN A 305 -3.38 -39.00 23.79
C GLN A 305 -4.60 -39.59 24.51
N ILE A 306 -5.80 -39.33 24.00
CA ILE A 306 -7.04 -39.89 24.57
C ILE A 306 -6.99 -41.42 24.52
N GLN A 307 -6.56 -42.00 23.39
CA GLN A 307 -6.46 -43.45 23.22
C GLN A 307 -5.42 -44.07 24.18
N GLN A 308 -4.26 -43.43 24.36
CA GLN A 308 -3.27 -43.87 25.34
C GLN A 308 -3.81 -43.81 26.77
N GLN A 309 -4.54 -42.75 27.12
CA GLN A 309 -5.12 -42.60 28.46
C GLN A 309 -6.18 -43.67 28.74
N GLN A 310 -7.03 -43.98 27.76
CA GLN A 310 -8.01 -45.07 27.86
C GLN A 310 -7.34 -46.44 28.03
N LEU A 311 -6.27 -46.70 27.27
CA LEU A 311 -5.51 -47.95 27.39
C LEU A 311 -4.87 -48.07 28.78
N GLN A 312 -4.28 -47.00 29.32
CA GLN A 312 -3.73 -46.99 30.68
C GLN A 312 -4.82 -47.25 31.73
N GLN A 313 -6.01 -46.65 31.59
CA GLN A 313 -7.13 -46.90 32.49
C GLN A 313 -7.60 -48.35 32.44
N GLN A 314 -7.69 -48.95 31.25
CA GLN A 314 -8.05 -50.37 31.11
C GLN A 314 -7.02 -51.29 31.78
N LEU A 315 -5.73 -51.03 31.58
CA LEU A 315 -4.67 -51.80 32.22
C LEU A 315 -4.71 -51.67 33.75
N GLN A 316 -4.97 -50.47 34.28
CA GLN A 316 -5.15 -50.26 35.73
C GLN A 316 -6.36 -51.01 36.28
N GLN A 317 -7.50 -50.98 35.57
CA GLN A 317 -8.70 -51.72 35.98
C GLN A 317 -8.47 -53.24 35.97
N GLN A 318 -7.79 -53.77 34.95
CA GLN A 318 -7.43 -55.19 34.90
C GLN A 318 -6.51 -55.58 36.06
N ALA A 319 -5.49 -54.77 36.36
CA ALA A 319 -4.59 -55.02 37.49
C ALA A 319 -5.33 -55.00 38.83
N GLN A 320 -6.28 -54.08 39.02
CA GLN A 320 -7.12 -54.02 40.23
C GLN A 320 -8.04 -55.23 40.35
N GLN A 321 -8.66 -55.68 39.26
CA GLN A 321 -9.49 -56.88 39.25
C GLN A 321 -8.68 -58.12 39.59
N GLN A 322 -7.49 -58.28 39.00
CA GLN A 322 -6.59 -59.40 39.30
C GLN A 322 -6.18 -59.42 40.78
N ALA A 323 -5.89 -58.27 41.37
CA ALA A 323 -5.56 -58.13 42.78
C ALA A 323 -6.73 -58.43 43.74
N GLN A 324 -7.98 -58.34 43.29
CA GLN A 324 -9.17 -58.67 44.09
C GLN A 324 -9.55 -60.16 44.01
N THR A 325 -9.08 -60.88 43.00
CA THR A 325 -9.30 -62.32 42.81
C THR A 325 -8.21 -63.22 43.41
N GLN A 326 -7.15 -62.64 43.98
CA GLN A 326 -6.10 -63.34 44.73
C GLN A 326 -6.30 -63.16 46.24
#